data_AF-A0A127SXF6-F1
#
_entry.id   AF-A0A127SXF6-F1
#
_cell.length_a   1.000
_cell.length_b   1.000
_cell.length_c   1.000
_cell.angle_alpha   90.00
_cell.angle_beta   90.00
_cell.angle_gamma   90.00
#
_symmetry.space_group_name_H-M   'P 1'
#
loop_
_entity.id
_entity.type
_entity.pdbx_description
1 polymer ?
#
loop_
_entity_poly.entity_id
_entity_poly.type
_entity_poly.pdbx_seq_one_letter_code
_entity_poly.pdbx_strand_id
1 'polypeptide(L)' 'EHPIANDFDTQAFIMDLATKKVQAITRDFNPTVSPVQWNRVDGCIYFDTTDGDCRHIYRYVPKTGGFEMLPLEEDV' A
#
# COMPACT_ATOMS: atom_id res chain seq x y z
N GLU A 1 -3.29 -33.61 3.37
CA GLU A 1 -2.52 -32.45 2.87
C GLU A 1 -3.32 -31.19 3.18
N HIS A 2 -2.72 -30.24 3.89
CA HIS A 2 -3.37 -28.95 4.12
C HIS A 2 -3.17 -28.11 2.85
N PRO A 3 -4.24 -27.59 2.23
CA PRO A 3 -4.07 -26.67 1.11
C PRO A 3 -3.21 -25.50 1.59
N ILE A 4 -2.22 -25.12 0.79
CA ILE A 4 -1.45 -23.89 0.99
C ILE A 4 -2.48 -22.77 1.08
N ALA A 5 -2.47 -22.02 2.19
CA ALA A 5 -3.32 -20.85 2.32
C ALA A 5 -2.98 -19.90 1.16
N ASN A 6 -3.94 -19.73 0.26
CA ASN A 6 -3.83 -18.73 -0.80
C ASN A 6 -4.21 -17.40 -0.16
N ASP A 7 -3.19 -16.64 0.24
CA ASP A 7 -3.42 -15.28 0.71
C ASP A 7 -3.59 -14.33 -0.48
N PHE A 8 -4.43 -13.32 -0.34
CA PHE A 8 -4.74 -12.40 -1.42
C PHE A 8 -3.69 -11.28 -1.49
N ASP A 9 -2.97 -11.23 -2.61
CA ASP A 9 -2.11 -10.08 -2.92
C ASP A 9 -2.92 -8.96 -3.57
N THR A 10 -3.27 -7.95 -2.77
CA THR A 10 -3.98 -6.75 -3.22
C THR A 10 -2.95 -5.68 -3.56
N GLN A 11 -3.10 -5.10 -4.73
CA GLN A 11 -2.13 -4.17 -5.33
C GLN A 11 -2.82 -2.84 -5.66
N ALA A 12 -2.10 -1.73 -5.52
CA ALA A 12 -2.59 -0.39 -5.80
C ALA A 12 -2.11 0.15 -7.16
N PHE A 13 -3.04 0.83 -7.84
CA PHE A 13 -2.80 1.57 -9.07
C PHE A 13 -3.22 3.02 -8.88
N ILE A 14 -2.47 3.95 -9.46
CA ILE A 14 -2.83 5.37 -9.50
C ILE A 14 -3.08 5.80 -10.95
N MET A 15 -4.13 6.60 -11.17
CA MET A 15 -4.48 7.14 -12.48
C MET A 15 -4.34 8.65 -12.49
N ASP A 16 -3.59 9.16 -13.46
CA ASP A 16 -3.63 10.58 -13.79
C ASP A 16 -4.94 10.90 -14.52
N LEU A 17 -5.75 11.81 -13.96
CA LEU A 17 -7.10 12.06 -14.45
C LEU A 17 -7.15 12.79 -15.80
N ALA A 18 -6.12 13.57 -16.13
CA ALA A 18 -6.06 14.34 -17.37
C ALA A 18 -5.65 13.47 -18.56
N THR A 19 -4.60 12.66 -18.38
CA THR A 19 -4.00 11.82 -19.41
C THR A 19 -4.56 10.39 -19.44
N LYS A 20 -5.29 9.98 -18.38
CA LYS A 20 -5.77 8.61 -18.16
C LYS A 20 -4.66 7.56 -18.07
N LYS A 21 -3.41 8.00 -17.87
CA LYS A 21 -2.29 7.09 -17.65
C LYS A 21 -2.43 6.44 -16.28
N VAL A 22 -2.29 5.12 -16.25
CA VAL A 22 -2.33 4.31 -15.04
C VAL A 22 -0.94 3.80 -14.72
N GLN A 23 -0.54 3.87 -13.45
CA GLN A 23 0.72 3.34 -12.94
C GLN A 23 0.43 2.33 -11.83
N ALA A 24 1.05 1.15 -11.92
CA ALA A 24 1.08 0.17 -10.83
C ALA A 24 2.10 0.63 -9.79
N ILE A 25 1.63 1.22 -8.68
CA ILE A 25 2.51 1.88 -7.70
C ILE A 25 3.09 0.91 -6.67
N THR A 26 2.47 -0.26 -6.48
CA THR A 26 2.93 -1.29 -5.55
C THR A 26 3.51 -2.53 -6.25
N ARG A 27 3.67 -2.51 -7.59
CA ARG A 27 4.17 -3.69 -8.34
C ARG A 27 5.49 -4.24 -7.79
N ASP A 28 6.39 -3.33 -7.41
CA ASP A 28 7.72 -3.65 -6.89
C ASP A 28 7.80 -3.41 -5.36
N PHE A 29 6.65 -3.47 -4.68
CA PHE A 29 6.47 -3.30 -3.24
C PHE A 29 5.93 -4.62 -2.67
N ASN A 30 6.74 -5.29 -1.84
CA ASN A 30 6.45 -6.66 -1.40
C ASN A 30 5.16 -6.84 -0.59
N PRO A 31 4.78 -5.94 0.33
CA PRO A 31 3.57 -6.12 1.13
C PRO A 31 2.27 -6.02 0.31
N THR A 32 1.28 -6.84 0.65
CA THR A 32 -0.11 -6.66 0.15
C THR A 32 -0.73 -5.44 0.81
N VAL A 33 -1.47 -4.62 0.05
CA VAL A 33 -2.05 -3.36 0.55
C VAL A 33 -3.57 -3.44 0.69
N SER A 34 -4.10 -3.18 1.88
CA SER A 34 -5.55 -3.08 2.14
C SER A 34 -5.85 -2.66 3.58
N PRO A 35 -6.72 -1.64 3.84
CA PRO A 35 -7.31 -0.68 2.92
C PRO A 35 -6.37 0.47 2.50
N VAL A 36 -6.79 1.21 1.46
CA VAL A 36 -6.08 2.38 0.91
C VAL A 36 -6.86 3.67 1.25
N GLN A 37 -6.22 4.65 1.88
CA GLN A 37 -6.83 5.93 2.24
C GLN A 37 -6.04 7.11 1.68
N TRP A 38 -6.72 8.03 0.98
CA TRP A 38 -6.10 9.26 0.49
C TRP A 38 -6.38 10.42 1.43
N ASN A 39 -5.34 10.96 2.06
CA ASN A 39 -5.45 12.15 2.89
C ASN A 39 -5.45 13.40 2.00
N ARG A 40 -6.54 14.18 2.06
CA ARG A 40 -6.71 15.40 1.27
C ARG A 40 -5.88 16.58 1.76
N VAL A 41 -5.40 16.54 3.01
CA VAL A 41 -4.66 17.65 3.64
C VAL A 41 -3.21 17.67 3.15
N ASP A 42 -2.53 16.51 3.17
CA ASP A 42 -1.14 16.37 2.73
C ASP A 42 -1.00 15.80 1.31
N GLY A 43 -2.09 15.26 0.74
CA GLY A 43 -2.12 14.63 -0.57
C GLY A 43 -1.46 13.24 -0.61
N CYS A 44 -1.11 12.67 0.53
CA CYS A 44 -0.48 11.36 0.64
C CYS A 44 -1.53 10.24 0.70
N ILE A 45 -1.09 9.04 0.33
CA ILE A 45 -1.90 7.81 0.40
C ILE A 45 -1.34 6.96 1.54
N TYR A 46 -2.21 6.46 2.40
CA TYR A 46 -1.86 5.60 3.51
C TYR A 46 -2.38 4.20 3.24
N PHE A 47 -1.50 3.21 3.40
CA PHE A 47 -1.78 1.80 3.20
C PHE A 47 -1.65 1.08 4.53
N ASP A 48 -2.68 0.33 4.90
CA ASP A 48 -2.49 -0.82 5.78
C ASP A 48 -1.84 -1.91 4.92
N THR A 49 -0.74 -2.48 5.41
CA THR A 49 0.03 -3.47 4.66
C THR A 49 0.22 -4.74 5.47
N THR A 50 0.11 -5.90 4.81
CA THR A 50 0.44 -7.19 5.43
C THR A 50 1.66 -7.78 4.73
N ASP A 51 2.66 -8.18 5.51
CA ASP A 51 3.85 -8.89 5.05
C ASP A 51 4.06 -10.12 5.94
N GLY A 52 3.57 -11.27 5.50
CA GLY A 52 3.43 -12.46 6.35
C GLY A 52 2.49 -12.20 7.53
N ASP A 53 2.98 -12.35 8.76
CA ASP A 53 2.22 -12.10 9.99
C ASP A 53 2.33 -10.63 10.47
N CYS A 54 3.18 -9.81 9.83
CA CYS A 54 3.42 -8.44 10.23
C CYS A 54 2.43 -7.48 9.57
N ARG A 55 1.94 -6.49 10.33
CA ARG A 55 1.08 -5.42 9.83
C ARG A 55 1.72 -4.06 10.07
N HIS A 56 1.86 -3.29 9.01
CA HIS A 56 2.44 -1.95 9.07
C HIS A 56 1.56 -0.94 8.36
N ILE A 57 1.76 0.33 8.69
CA ILE A 57 1.19 1.44 7.95
C ILE A 57 2.29 2.07 7.09
N TYR A 58 2.06 2.12 5.78
CA TYR A 58 2.94 2.82 4.85
C TYR A 58 2.29 4.10 4.35
N ARG A 59 3.07 5.17 4.30
CA ARG A 59 2.75 6.42 3.61
C ARG A 59 3.38 6.40 2.22
N TYR A 60 2.59 6.72 1.21
CA TYR A 60 3.03 6.97 -0.16
C TYR A 60 2.81 8.42 -0.56
N VAL A 61 3.82 9.01 -1.18
CA VAL A 61 3.81 10.40 -1.64
C VAL A 61 3.69 10.40 -3.17
N PRO A 62 2.49 10.65 -3.77
CA PRO A 62 2.29 10.56 -5.21
C PRO A 62 3.21 11.48 -6.03
N LYS A 63 3.65 12.60 -5.45
CA LYS A 63 4.54 13.57 -6.11
C LYS A 63 5.94 13.03 -6.36
N THR A 64 6.45 12.17 -5.47
CA THR A 64 7.80 11.62 -5.54
C THR A 64 7.82 10.12 -5.84
N GLY A 65 6.69 9.44 -5.68
CA GLY A 65 6.57 7.99 -5.80
C GLY A 65 7.21 7.21 -4.65
N GLY A 66 7.56 7.89 -3.54
CA GLY A 66 8.24 7.28 -2.41
C GLY A 66 7.29 6.64 -1.40
N PHE A 67 7.73 5.55 -0.79
CA PHE A 67 7.10 4.87 0.33
C PHE A 67 7.89 5.11 1.62
N GLU A 68 7.18 5.24 2.73
CA GLU A 68 7.74 5.37 4.07
C GLU A 68 6.90 4.59 5.07
N MET A 69 7.52 3.68 5.81
CA MET A 69 6.87 2.98 6.91
C MET A 69 6.72 3.93 8.09
N LEU A 70 5.51 4.06 8.63
CA LEU A 70 5.28 4.88 9.81
C LEU A 70 5.74 4.14 11.06
N PRO A 71 6.41 4.82 12.01
CA PRO A 71 6.86 4.23 13.27
C PRO A 71 5.69 4.14 14.25
N LEU A 72 4.76 3.22 14.02
CA LEU A 72 3.65 2.94 14.92
C LEU A 72 4.02 1.76 15.82
N GLU A 73 3.59 1.81 17.07
CA GLU A 73 3.75 0.70 18.01
C GLU A 73 2.77 -0.43 17.61
N GLU A 74 3.27 -1.66 17.56
CA GLU A 74 2.44 -2.85 17.44
C GLU A 74 1.96 -3.25 18.85
N ASP A 75 0.65 -3.47 19.02
CA ASP A 75 0.11 -4.00 20.28
C ASP A 75 0.64 -5.44 20.49
N VAL A 76 1.33 -5.68 21.62
CA VAL A 76 1.92 -6.96 22.04
C VAL A 76 1.03 -7.82 22.92
#